data_AF-A0A2G2NN19-F1
#
_entry.id   AF-A0A2G2NN19-F1
#
_cell.length_a   1.000
_cell.length_b   1.000
_cell.length_c   1.000
_cell.angle_alpha   90.00
_cell.angle_beta   90.00
_cell.angle_gamma   90.00
#
_symmetry.space_group_name_H-M   'P 1'
#
loop_
_entity.id
_entity.type
_entity.pdbx_description
1 polymer ?
#
loop_
_entity_poly.entity_id
_entity_poly.type
_entity_poly.pdbx_seq_one_letter_code
_entity_poly.pdbx_strand_id
1 'polypeptide(L)'
;MLIAGYEQWKAEKRQMLEQENPEVDCEECGGLGETYERCHCCGSEKEQECEICDGRGSIRYLDSSKPRPGADLVGRRVYFQEVIADLKKWCAYTRQDFLSTAAPFVSSFRRGEVE
;
A
#
# COMPACT_ATOMS: atom_id res chain seq x y z
N MET A 1 5.54 13.45 19.89
CA MET A 1 4.31 12.73 19.49
C MET A 1 4.73 11.30 19.12
N LEU A 2 4.16 10.26 19.73
CA LEU A 2 4.64 8.86 19.57
C LEU A 2 4.15 8.18 18.29
N ILE A 3 3.04 8.65 17.73
CA ILE A 3 2.46 8.18 16.47
C ILE A 3 2.16 9.43 15.65
N ALA A 4 2.81 9.58 14.49
CA ALA A 4 2.58 10.73 13.61
C ALA A 4 1.15 10.71 13.08
N GLY A 5 0.50 11.88 12.98
CA GLY A 5 -0.81 11.98 12.32
C GLY A 5 -0.69 11.64 10.82
N TYR A 6 -1.80 11.24 10.20
CA TYR A 6 -1.81 10.73 8.81
C TYR A 6 -1.08 11.64 7.81
N GLU A 7 -1.33 12.95 7.82
CA GLU A 7 -0.70 13.87 6.86
C GLU A 7 0.81 14.01 7.08
N GLN A 8 1.27 14.01 8.35
CA GLN A 8 2.69 14.03 8.66
C GLN A 8 3.36 12.72 8.22
N TRP A 9 2.78 11.58 8.60
CA TRP A 9 3.26 10.26 8.19
C TRP A 9 3.33 10.14 6.67
N LYS A 10 2.31 10.62 5.96
CA LYS A 10 2.23 10.58 4.50
C LYS A 10 3.36 11.39 3.84
N ALA A 11 3.66 12.58 4.38
CA ALA A 11 4.75 13.41 3.88
C ALA A 11 6.11 12.72 4.09
N GLU A 12 6.38 12.23 5.30
CA GLU A 12 7.61 11.51 5.65
C GLU A 12 7.78 10.24 4.80
N LYS A 13 6.74 9.43 4.69
CA LYS A 13 6.75 8.18 3.92
C LYS A 13 6.97 8.44 2.43
N ARG A 14 6.35 9.47 1.87
CA ARG A 14 6.59 9.88 0.48
C ARG A 14 8.05 10.28 0.27
N GLN A 15 8.60 11.12 1.15
CA GLN A 15 10.00 11.54 1.06
C GLN A 15 10.95 10.33 1.11
N MET A 16 10.69 9.37 1.99
CA MET A 16 11.48 8.13 2.05
C MET A 16 11.40 7.32 0.74
N LEU A 17 10.19 7.14 0.18
CA LEU A 17 10.01 6.42 -1.08
C LEU A 17 10.71 7.12 -2.26
N GLU A 18 10.66 8.45 -2.29
CA GLU A 18 11.37 9.26 -3.30
C GLU A 18 12.90 9.14 -3.16
N GLN A 19 13.40 9.10 -1.91
CA GLN A 19 14.83 9.02 -1.64
C GLN A 19 15.41 7.62 -1.89
N GLU A 20 14.72 6.57 -1.42
CA GLU A 20 15.18 5.20 -1.54
C GLU A 20 14.91 4.62 -2.92
N ASN A 21 13.93 5.18 -3.64
CA ASN A 21 13.45 4.72 -4.94
C ASN A 21 13.35 3.18 -5.04
N PRO A 22 12.56 2.55 -4.16
CA PRO A 22 12.50 1.09 -4.08
C PRO A 22 11.85 0.50 -5.33
N GLU A 23 12.03 -0.82 -5.51
CA GLU A 23 11.23 -1.58 -6.46
C GLU A 23 9.84 -1.83 -5.91
N VAL A 24 8.87 -1.77 -6.81
CA VAL A 24 7.45 -1.73 -6.50
C VAL A 24 6.66 -2.38 -7.62
N ASP A 25 5.50 -2.91 -7.30
CA ASP A 25 4.65 -3.56 -8.29
C ASP A 25 4.28 -2.60 -9.43
N CYS A 26 4.39 -3.11 -10.65
CA CYS A 26 3.98 -2.44 -11.87
C CYS A 26 2.45 -2.44 -11.94
N GLU A 27 1.86 -1.25 -12.01
CA GLU A 27 0.41 -1.09 -11.95
C GLU A 27 -0.30 -1.67 -13.17
N GLU A 28 0.32 -1.62 -14.34
CA GLU A 28 -0.33 -2.06 -15.57
C GLU A 28 -0.55 -3.57 -15.63
N CYS A 29 0.32 -4.34 -15.01
CA CYS A 29 0.17 -5.79 -14.88
C CYS A 29 -0.18 -6.23 -13.45
N GLY A 30 -0.46 -5.30 -12.54
CA GLY A 30 -0.75 -5.61 -11.14
C GLY A 30 0.33 -6.43 -10.44
N GLY A 31 1.60 -6.22 -10.77
CA GLY A 31 2.71 -6.98 -10.21
C GLY A 31 3.07 -8.28 -10.93
N LEU A 32 2.29 -8.70 -11.93
CA LEU A 32 2.42 -10.03 -12.54
C LEU A 32 3.52 -10.11 -13.61
N GLY A 33 3.85 -8.99 -14.25
CA GLY A 33 4.79 -8.94 -15.37
C GLY A 33 4.15 -9.20 -16.73
N GLU A 34 2.89 -9.61 -16.75
CA GLU A 34 2.16 -10.00 -17.94
C GLU A 34 0.75 -9.39 -17.94
N THR A 35 0.21 -9.13 -19.12
CA THR A 35 -1.17 -8.71 -19.32
C THR A 35 -1.93 -9.80 -20.07
N TYR A 36 -3.12 -10.10 -19.59
CA TYR A 36 -4.01 -11.09 -20.20
C TYR A 36 -5.11 -10.39 -20.97
N GLU A 37 -5.10 -10.57 -22.30
CA GLU A 37 -6.21 -10.15 -23.14
C GLU A 37 -6.96 -11.38 -23.66
N ARG A 38 -8.26 -11.42 -23.36
CA ARG A 38 -9.15 -12.43 -23.93
C ARG A 38 -9.85 -11.88 -25.15
N CYS A 39 -9.65 -12.50 -26.30
CA CYS A 39 -10.36 -12.11 -27.51
C CYS A 39 -11.85 -12.43 -27.37
N HIS A 40 -12.70 -11.41 -27.41
CA HIS A 40 -14.15 -11.57 -27.30
C HIS A 40 -14.78 -12.38 -28.45
N CYS A 41 -14.12 -12.50 -29.60
CA CYS A 41 -14.65 -13.16 -30.79
C CYS A 41 -14.40 -14.69 -30.82
N CYS A 42 -13.21 -15.14 -30.44
CA CYS A 42 -12.82 -16.57 -30.50
C CYS A 42 -12.53 -17.18 -29.13
N GLY A 43 -12.56 -16.39 -28.05
CA GLY A 43 -12.27 -16.84 -26.69
C GLY A 43 -10.80 -17.19 -26.44
N SER A 44 -9.93 -17.06 -27.46
CA SER A 44 -8.49 -17.23 -27.33
C SER A 44 -7.92 -16.23 -26.33
N GLU A 45 -7.06 -16.73 -25.46
CA GLU A 45 -6.31 -15.94 -24.49
C GLU A 45 -4.95 -15.61 -25.11
N LYS A 46 -4.59 -14.33 -25.04
CA LYS A 46 -3.26 -13.86 -25.40
C LYS A 46 -2.62 -13.31 -24.14
N GLU A 47 -1.57 -14.00 -23.72
CA GLU A 47 -0.66 -13.53 -22.68
C GLU A 47 0.44 -12.73 -23.37
N GLN A 48 0.70 -11.53 -22.88
CA GLN A 48 1.75 -10.67 -23.40
C GLN A 48 2.57 -10.11 -22.25
N GLU A 49 3.89 -10.09 -22.41
CA GLU A 49 4.78 -9.42 -21.47
C GLU A 49 4.40 -7.95 -21.34
N CYS A 50 4.34 -7.47 -20.11
CA CYS A 50 4.02 -6.08 -19.81
C CYS A 50 5.18 -5.19 -20.27
N GLU A 51 4.91 -4.35 -21.27
CA GLU A 51 5.90 -3.45 -21.87
C GLU A 51 6.43 -2.39 -20.90
N ILE A 52 5.69 -2.07 -19.82
CA ILE A 52 6.09 -1.05 -18.85
C ILE A 52 7.15 -1.57 -17.86
N CYS A 53 7.09 -2.86 -17.51
CA CYS A 53 8.06 -3.48 -16.59
C CYS A 53 8.97 -4.49 -17.28
N ASP A 54 8.92 -4.61 -18.60
CA ASP A 54 9.65 -5.59 -19.41
C ASP A 54 9.50 -7.01 -18.85
N GLY A 55 8.27 -7.43 -18.53
CA GLY A 55 8.02 -8.77 -18.00
C GLY A 55 8.37 -8.97 -16.51
N ARG A 56 8.96 -7.98 -15.83
CA ARG A 56 9.47 -8.15 -14.45
C ARG A 56 8.40 -8.12 -13.37
N GLY A 57 7.24 -7.55 -13.66
CA GLY A 57 6.18 -7.32 -12.69
C GLY A 57 6.46 -6.16 -11.73
N SER A 58 7.68 -5.65 -11.65
CA SER A 58 8.04 -4.50 -10.83
C SER A 58 8.76 -3.42 -11.64
N ILE A 59 8.65 -2.18 -11.15
CA ILE A 59 9.37 -1.00 -11.66
C ILE A 59 10.02 -0.26 -10.47
N ARG A 60 10.76 0.81 -10.71
CA ARG A 60 11.20 1.71 -9.63
C ARG A 60 10.09 2.67 -9.26
N TYR A 61 10.03 3.06 -7.99
CA TYR A 61 9.02 4.00 -7.49
C TYR A 61 8.93 5.29 -8.31
N LEU A 62 10.06 5.87 -8.70
CA LEU A 62 10.13 7.09 -9.52
C LEU A 62 9.79 6.87 -10.99
N ASP A 63 9.85 5.62 -11.49
CA ASP A 63 9.55 5.25 -12.88
C ASP A 63 8.06 4.95 -13.09
N SER A 64 7.26 4.99 -12.03
CA SER A 64 5.81 4.83 -12.08
C SER A 64 5.16 5.99 -12.85
N SER A 65 4.78 5.73 -14.10
CA SER A 65 4.19 6.70 -15.02
C SER A 65 2.79 7.20 -14.59
N LYS A 66 2.09 6.43 -13.75
CA LYS A 66 0.80 6.80 -13.17
C LYS A 66 0.97 7.20 -11.70
N PRO A 67 0.29 8.28 -11.24
CA PRO A 67 0.09 8.49 -9.82
C PRO A 67 -0.73 7.31 -9.31
N ARG A 68 -0.12 6.49 -8.45
CA ARG A 68 -0.74 5.24 -8.02
C ARG A 68 -2.18 5.44 -7.59
N PRO A 69 -3.16 4.79 -8.23
CA PRO A 69 -4.55 4.98 -7.86
C PRO A 69 -4.73 4.46 -6.44
N GLY A 70 -4.94 5.39 -5.51
CA GLY A 70 -5.45 5.09 -4.17
C GLY A 70 -4.60 4.13 -3.33
N ALA A 71 -3.90 4.70 -2.35
CA ALA A 71 -3.72 4.05 -1.05
C ALA A 71 -2.74 2.86 -0.89
N ASP A 72 -2.03 2.37 -1.91
CA ASP A 72 -1.23 1.15 -1.73
C ASP A 72 0.10 1.31 -0.98
N LEU A 73 0.77 2.47 -1.05
CA LEU A 73 2.01 2.70 -0.28
C LEU A 73 1.89 3.81 0.77
N VAL A 74 1.03 4.80 0.52
CA VAL A 74 0.82 5.99 1.38
C VAL A 74 -0.67 6.21 1.71
N GLY A 75 -1.46 5.15 1.66
CA GLY A 75 -2.88 5.18 1.99
C GLY A 75 -3.18 5.19 3.48
N ARG A 76 -4.40 5.64 3.81
CA ARG A 76 -4.94 5.55 5.19
C ARG A 76 -4.94 4.12 5.72
N ARG A 77 -5.18 3.12 4.85
CA ARG A 77 -5.13 1.70 5.22
C ARG A 77 -3.73 1.26 5.65
N VAL A 78 -2.70 1.61 4.87
CA VAL A 78 -1.29 1.29 5.17
C VAL A 78 -0.86 2.01 6.44
N TYR A 79 -1.15 3.30 6.54
CA TYR A 79 -0.94 4.09 7.76
C TYR A 79 -1.55 3.39 8.98
N PHE A 80 -2.82 3.00 8.89
CA PHE A 80 -3.51 2.34 9.98
C PHE A 80 -2.86 1.00 10.37
N GLN A 81 -2.40 0.20 9.39
CA GLN A 81 -1.67 -1.03 9.65
C GLN A 81 -0.34 -0.78 10.38
N GLU A 82 0.42 0.24 9.98
CA GLU A 82 1.68 0.63 10.65
C GLU A 82 1.43 1.11 12.08
N VAL A 83 0.40 1.94 12.29
CA VAL A 83 -0.02 2.41 13.63
C VAL A 83 -0.35 1.24 14.55
N ILE A 84 -1.11 0.25 14.07
CA ILE A 84 -1.45 -0.95 14.86
C ILE A 84 -0.20 -1.80 15.14
N ALA A 85 0.71 -1.92 14.18
CA ALA A 85 1.96 -2.63 14.38
C ALA A 85 2.82 -1.97 15.46
N ASP A 86 2.92 -0.64 15.47
CA ASP A 86 3.66 0.10 16.49
C ASP A 86 2.99 0.00 17.85
N LEU A 87 1.66 0.12 17.94
CA LEU A 87 0.91 -0.11 19.18
C LEU A 87 1.18 -1.50 19.75
N LYS A 88 1.24 -2.55 18.91
CA LYS A 88 1.59 -3.91 19.35
C LYS A 88 3.01 -3.97 19.94
N LYS A 89 4.00 -3.33 19.29
CA LYS A 89 5.37 -3.26 19.81
C LYS A 89 5.41 -2.56 21.18
N TRP A 90 4.66 -1.48 21.33
CA TRP A 90 4.54 -0.77 22.61
C TRP A 90 3.90 -1.61 23.70
N CYS A 91 2.85 -2.37 23.37
CA CYS A 91 2.23 -3.30 24.31
C CYS A 91 3.25 -4.35 24.80
N ALA A 92 4.04 -4.91 23.88
CA ALA A 92 5.08 -5.89 24.21
C ALA A 92 6.19 -5.28 25.09
N TYR A 93 6.65 -4.08 24.76
CA TYR A 93 7.74 -3.41 25.49
C TYR A 93 7.34 -3.00 26.91
N THR A 94 6.14 -2.42 27.06
CA THR A 94 5.65 -1.88 28.34
C THR A 94 4.89 -2.88 29.19
N ARG A 95 4.49 -4.03 28.61
CA ARG A 95 3.56 -5.01 29.19
C ARG A 95 2.19 -4.44 29.56
N GLN A 96 1.76 -3.38 28.88
CA GLN A 96 0.43 -2.78 29.00
C GLN A 96 -0.41 -3.05 27.75
N ASP A 97 -1.72 -3.19 27.89
CA ASP A 97 -2.62 -3.42 26.76
C ASP A 97 -3.21 -2.10 26.24
N PHE A 98 -2.55 -1.51 25.26
CA PHE A 98 -3.05 -0.33 24.54
C PHE A 98 -4.02 -0.69 23.41
N LEU A 99 -4.12 -1.96 23.01
CA LEU A 99 -5.02 -2.39 21.94
C LEU A 99 -6.47 -2.36 22.41
N SER A 100 -6.72 -2.72 23.67
CA SER A 100 -8.06 -2.59 24.28
C SER A 100 -8.59 -1.16 24.22
N THR A 101 -7.74 -0.17 24.49
CA THR A 101 -8.07 1.26 24.41
C THR A 101 -8.34 1.72 22.98
N ALA A 102 -7.59 1.19 22.00
CA ALA A 102 -7.77 1.54 20.59
C ALA A 102 -8.97 0.80 19.93
N ALA A 103 -9.37 -0.36 20.46
CA ALA A 103 -10.35 -1.24 19.82
C ALA A 103 -11.70 -0.58 19.46
N PRO A 104 -12.31 0.28 20.30
CA PRO A 104 -13.55 0.97 19.95
C PRO A 104 -13.39 1.85 18.70
N PHE A 105 -12.29 2.61 18.63
CA PHE A 105 -11.98 3.44 17.46
C PHE A 105 -11.78 2.59 16.20
N VAL A 106 -11.02 1.50 16.30
CA VAL A 106 -10.79 0.56 15.18
C VAL A 106 -12.11 -0.01 14.66
N SER A 107 -13.01 -0.40 15.58
CA SER A 107 -14.32 -0.95 15.21
C SER A 107 -15.17 0.08 14.47
N SER A 108 -15.23 1.32 14.96
CA SER A 108 -15.98 2.40 14.31
C SER A 108 -15.37 2.80 12.96
N PHE A 109 -14.04 2.86 12.86
CA PHE A 109 -13.36 3.14 11.59
C PHE A 109 -13.66 2.08 10.53
N ARG A 110 -13.63 0.79 10.89
CA ARG A 110 -13.97 -0.31 9.96
C ARG A 110 -15.43 -0.27 9.48
N ARG A 111 -16.33 0.30 10.29
CA ARG A 111 -17.73 0.50 9.93
C ARG A 111 -17.99 1.81 9.16
N GLY A 112 -16.96 2.65 8.97
CA GLY A 112 -17.09 3.95 8.32
C GLY A 112 -17.80 5.00 9.17
N GLU A 113 -17.83 4.82 10.50
CA GLU A 113 -18.51 5.72 11.45
C GLU A 113 -17.65 6.91 11.89
N VAL A 114 -16.36 6.89 11.57
CA VAL A 114 -15.37 7.91 11.90
C VAL A 114 -14.37 8.03 10.76
N GLU A 115 -13.98 9.27 10.44
CA GLU A 115 -13.05 9.63 9.36
C GLU A 115 -11.61 9.88 9.83
#